data_AF-A0A2M7QY42-F1
#
_entry.id   AF-A0A2M7QY42-F1
#
_cell.length_a   1.000
_cell.length_b   1.000
_cell.length_c   1.000
_cell.angle_alpha   90.00
_cell.angle_beta   90.00
_cell.angle_gamma   90.00
#
_symmetry.space_group_name_H-M   'P 1'
#
loop_
_entity.id
_entity.type
_entity.pdbx_description
1 polymer ?
#
loop_
_entity_poly.entity_id
_entity_poly.type
_entity_poly.pdbx_seq_one_letter_code
_entity_poly.pdbx_strand_id
1 'polypeptide(L)'
;MGNNMKILRFLKSKTWYQQLAIVSFLLLSGAALLNVLTPKPSPATPFMQNSDGTTTTYTDLTFSSTSPKLPEELPLGKVVTTTNLDVEIIKPLEELYRLDQTSADSGIWLGPRFSMSQNSKNKQLTLSLNAPLETKATVTKEGAISQAESYLAELYPTLSLKAQTENVMLLDRGPELQESKRTEAPLARIFLSPSLADYPIVFGYNFFPAFEVYVGAEGIEKITITPPIVSVEQTTTVKTITAGAALENLKQTGGGILSARHPDLNIVDKTLLQTGEFSSVTVEYRVGAQSAAIPMYRFKGEFTTSAGEKISGEVLTPAVELGF
;
A
#
# COMPACT_ATOMS: atom_id res chain seq x y z
N MET A 1 -58.63 6.54 -25.09
CA MET A 1 -59.36 7.51 -24.24
C MET A 1 -60.53 6.94 -23.41
N GLY A 2 -60.94 5.66 -23.54
CA GLY A 2 -62.12 5.12 -22.84
C GLY A 2 -61.95 4.58 -21.41
N ASN A 3 -60.71 4.30 -20.94
CA ASN A 3 -60.51 3.65 -19.64
C ASN A 3 -60.44 4.61 -18.43
N ASN A 4 -59.86 5.80 -18.59
CA ASN A 4 -59.74 6.77 -17.50
C ASN A 4 -61.12 7.28 -17.01
N MET A 5 -62.11 7.30 -17.92
CA MET A 5 -63.47 7.75 -17.62
C MET A 5 -64.27 6.75 -16.77
N LYS A 6 -63.90 5.46 -16.75
CA LYS A 6 -64.55 4.42 -15.93
C LYS A 6 -64.10 4.46 -14.47
N ILE A 7 -62.81 4.68 -14.23
CA ILE A 7 -62.22 4.74 -12.88
C ILE A 7 -62.76 5.95 -12.11
N LEU A 8 -62.85 7.11 -12.78
CA LEU A 8 -63.42 8.34 -12.19
C LEU A 8 -64.91 8.21 -11.86
N ARG A 9 -65.70 7.50 -12.68
CA ARG A 9 -67.12 7.23 -12.38
C ARG A 9 -67.30 6.23 -11.23
N PHE A 10 -66.43 5.24 -11.11
CA PHE A 10 -66.44 4.27 -10.02
C PHE A 10 -66.04 4.89 -8.68
N LEU A 11 -65.06 5.80 -8.67
CA LEU A 11 -64.68 6.51 -7.45
C LEU A 11 -65.78 7.47 -6.99
N LYS A 12 -66.44 8.20 -7.91
CA LYS A 12 -67.53 9.14 -7.59
C LYS A 12 -68.78 8.52 -6.96
N SER A 13 -68.99 7.21 -7.08
CA SER A 13 -70.11 6.51 -6.45
C SER A 13 -69.82 5.99 -5.03
N LYS A 14 -68.63 6.26 -4.49
CA LYS A 14 -68.18 5.82 -3.17
C LYS A 14 -68.12 6.99 -2.20
N THR A 15 -68.31 6.70 -0.91
CA THR A 15 -68.13 7.69 0.15
C THR A 15 -66.67 8.13 0.25
N TRP A 16 -66.42 9.33 0.77
CA TRP A 16 -65.08 9.94 0.81
C TRP A 16 -64.03 9.05 1.51
N TYR A 17 -64.40 8.31 2.57
CA TYR A 17 -63.50 7.41 3.28
C TYR A 17 -63.18 6.13 2.48
N GLN A 18 -64.11 5.65 1.65
CA GLN A 18 -63.87 4.51 0.74
C GLN A 18 -62.94 4.91 -0.40
N GLN A 19 -63.06 6.14 -0.92
CA GLN A 19 -62.12 6.68 -1.90
C GLN A 19 -60.70 6.76 -1.31
N LEU A 20 -60.59 7.26 -0.07
CA LEU A 20 -59.31 7.35 0.65
C LEU A 20 -58.67 5.97 0.84
N ALA A 21 -59.45 4.96 1.25
CA ALA A 21 -58.96 3.60 1.43
C ALA A 21 -58.44 2.96 0.13
N ILE A 22 -59.13 3.17 -1.00
CA ILE A 22 -58.71 2.67 -2.31
C ILE A 22 -57.41 3.33 -2.78
N VAL A 23 -57.28 4.65 -2.60
CA VAL A 23 -56.06 5.40 -2.97
C VAL A 23 -54.89 4.97 -2.09
N SER A 24 -55.08 4.86 -0.77
CA SER A 24 -54.05 4.37 0.15
C SER A 24 -53.61 2.94 -0.18
N PHE A 25 -54.55 2.06 -0.53
CA PHE A 25 -54.22 0.69 -0.95
C PHE A 25 -53.40 0.67 -2.23
N LEU A 26 -53.76 1.48 -3.23
CA LEU A 26 -53.01 1.59 -4.49
C LEU A 26 -51.61 2.18 -4.28
N LEU A 27 -51.47 3.18 -3.39
CA LEU A 27 -50.18 3.77 -3.05
C LEU A 27 -49.28 2.78 -2.29
N LEU A 28 -49.82 2.06 -1.31
CA LEU A 28 -49.09 1.02 -0.58
C LEU A 28 -48.69 -0.14 -1.49
N SER A 29 -49.59 -0.57 -2.37
CA SER A 29 -49.32 -1.62 -3.36
C SER A 29 -48.26 -1.16 -4.36
N GLY A 30 -48.33 0.09 -4.82
CA GLY A 30 -47.34 0.70 -5.71
C GLY A 30 -45.97 0.83 -5.05
N ALA A 31 -45.92 1.26 -3.78
CA ALA A 31 -44.68 1.32 -2.99
C ALA A 31 -44.07 -0.07 -2.75
N ALA A 32 -44.90 -1.08 -2.48
CA ALA A 32 -44.46 -2.46 -2.34
C ALA A 32 -43.91 -3.02 -3.67
N LEU A 33 -44.58 -2.74 -4.80
CA LEU A 33 -44.10 -3.14 -6.13
C LEU A 33 -42.77 -2.45 -6.48
N LEU A 34 -42.64 -1.15 -6.18
CA LEU A 34 -41.39 -0.43 -6.32
C LEU A 34 -40.31 -1.10 -5.47
N ASN A 35 -40.56 -1.39 -4.19
CA ASN A 35 -39.55 -2.03 -3.33
C ASN A 35 -39.13 -3.45 -3.78
N VAL A 36 -39.98 -4.16 -4.53
CA VAL A 36 -39.66 -5.47 -5.14
C VAL A 36 -38.90 -5.32 -6.46
N LEU A 37 -39.20 -4.27 -7.23
CA LEU A 37 -38.60 -4.02 -8.55
C LEU A 37 -37.35 -3.12 -8.49
N THR A 38 -37.16 -2.35 -7.43
CA THR A 38 -35.92 -1.61 -7.18
C THR A 38 -34.85 -2.64 -6.88
N PRO A 39 -33.77 -2.72 -7.68
CA PRO A 39 -32.64 -3.58 -7.36
C PRO A 39 -32.16 -3.20 -5.96
N LYS A 40 -32.25 -4.14 -5.01
CA LYS A 40 -31.60 -3.94 -3.72
C LYS A 40 -30.10 -3.85 -4.02
N PRO A 41 -29.39 -2.82 -3.54
CA PRO A 41 -27.94 -2.81 -3.68
C PRO A 41 -27.43 -4.10 -3.07
N SER A 42 -26.82 -4.94 -3.90
CA SER A 42 -26.07 -6.08 -3.38
C SER A 42 -25.02 -5.51 -2.45
N PRO A 43 -24.79 -6.07 -1.25
CA PRO A 43 -23.70 -5.61 -0.41
C PRO A 43 -22.43 -5.68 -1.27
N ALA A 44 -21.82 -4.53 -1.51
CA ALA A 44 -20.59 -4.49 -2.27
C ALA A 44 -19.58 -5.35 -1.52
N THR A 45 -19.01 -6.33 -2.21
CA THR A 45 -17.97 -7.16 -1.61
C THR A 45 -16.79 -6.24 -1.30
N PRO A 46 -16.28 -6.18 -0.06
CA PRO A 46 -15.12 -5.37 0.24
C PRO A 46 -13.98 -5.81 -0.66
N PHE A 47 -13.38 -4.85 -1.36
CA PHE A 47 -12.23 -5.12 -2.20
C PHE A 47 -11.10 -5.75 -1.37
N MET A 48 -10.94 -5.27 -0.13
CA MET A 48 -9.95 -5.77 0.81
C MET A 48 -10.50 -5.65 2.24
N GLN A 49 -10.29 -6.69 3.05
CA GLN A 49 -10.57 -6.63 4.49
C GLN A 49 -9.60 -5.68 5.20
N ASN A 50 -9.87 -5.37 6.46
CA ASN A 50 -8.89 -4.75 7.31
C ASN A 50 -7.74 -5.73 7.59
N SER A 51 -6.60 -5.21 8.07
CA SER A 51 -5.43 -6.05 8.37
C SER A 51 -5.64 -7.09 9.47
N ASP A 52 -6.75 -7.03 10.22
CA ASP A 52 -7.17 -8.04 11.20
C ASP A 52 -8.28 -8.98 10.70
N GLY A 53 -8.64 -8.89 9.41
CA GLY A 53 -9.69 -9.70 8.78
C GLY A 53 -11.12 -9.18 8.98
N THR A 54 -11.32 -8.08 9.72
CA THR A 54 -12.63 -7.44 9.86
C THR A 54 -12.98 -6.59 8.64
N THR A 55 -14.24 -6.16 8.51
CA THR A 55 -14.66 -5.17 7.50
C THR A 55 -15.28 -3.97 8.21
N THR A 56 -14.81 -2.78 7.87
CA THR A 56 -15.37 -1.52 8.39
C THR A 56 -16.28 -0.87 7.36
N THR A 57 -17.41 -0.36 7.80
CA THR A 57 -18.28 0.49 6.99
C THR A 57 -18.01 1.95 7.33
N TYR A 58 -17.72 2.75 6.32
CA TYR A 58 -17.43 4.17 6.50
C TYR A 58 -18.65 5.03 6.21
N THR A 59 -18.83 6.06 7.03
CA THR A 59 -19.84 7.10 6.83
C THR A 59 -19.26 8.26 6.04
N ASP A 60 -18.04 8.69 6.38
CA ASP A 60 -17.39 9.81 5.71
C ASP A 60 -15.85 9.69 5.74
N LEU A 61 -15.20 9.91 4.62
CA LEU A 61 -13.74 9.87 4.49
C LEU A 61 -13.29 11.03 3.61
N THR A 62 -12.40 11.87 4.13
CA THR A 62 -11.94 13.06 3.42
C THR A 62 -10.42 13.12 3.34
N PHE A 63 -9.93 13.79 2.30
CA PHE A 63 -8.52 14.07 2.11
C PHE A 63 -8.36 15.53 1.72
N SER A 64 -7.59 16.29 2.50
CA SER A 64 -7.50 17.75 2.41
C SER A 64 -6.17 18.27 1.85
N SER A 65 -5.24 17.37 1.51
CA SER A 65 -3.90 17.73 1.03
C SER A 65 -3.74 17.58 -0.49
N THR A 66 -2.52 17.79 -0.99
CA THR A 66 -2.21 17.63 -2.41
C THR A 66 -2.04 16.15 -2.75
N SER A 67 -2.86 15.66 -3.69
CA SER A 67 -2.73 14.29 -4.21
C SER A 67 -1.53 14.17 -5.14
N PRO A 68 -0.82 13.02 -5.18
CA PRO A 68 0.16 12.73 -6.21
C PRO A 68 -0.52 12.76 -7.58
N LYS A 69 0.21 13.28 -8.58
CA LYS A 69 -0.25 13.28 -9.97
C LYS A 69 0.06 11.92 -10.58
N LEU A 70 -0.99 11.12 -10.81
CA LEU A 70 -0.88 9.86 -11.53
C LEU A 70 -0.99 10.07 -13.05
N PRO A 71 -0.36 9.20 -13.87
CA PRO A 71 -0.68 9.09 -15.29
C PRO A 71 -2.16 8.73 -15.51
N GLU A 72 -2.70 8.94 -16.72
CA GLU A 72 -4.10 8.59 -17.05
C GLU A 72 -4.38 7.09 -16.89
N GLU A 73 -3.38 6.25 -17.13
CA GLU A 73 -3.46 4.80 -16.96
C GLU A 73 -2.26 4.29 -16.18
N LEU A 74 -2.48 3.26 -15.37
CA LEU A 74 -1.42 2.51 -14.71
C LEU A 74 -1.52 1.03 -15.07
N PRO A 75 -0.38 0.32 -15.20
CA PRO A 75 -0.39 -1.11 -15.44
C PRO A 75 -0.85 -1.88 -14.21
N LEU A 76 -1.56 -2.99 -14.41
CA LEU A 76 -1.65 -4.09 -13.46
C LEU A 76 -0.46 -5.02 -13.65
N GLY A 77 0.03 -5.57 -12.54
CA GLY A 77 1.16 -6.50 -12.54
C GLY A 77 0.76 -7.93 -12.19
N LYS A 78 1.58 -8.89 -12.60
CA LYS A 78 1.51 -10.27 -12.13
C LYS A 78 2.90 -10.70 -11.65
N VAL A 79 2.97 -11.29 -10.46
CA VAL A 79 4.21 -11.90 -9.98
C VAL A 79 4.48 -13.15 -10.83
N VAL A 80 5.63 -13.19 -11.50
CA VAL A 80 5.95 -14.22 -12.50
C VAL A 80 7.10 -15.12 -12.08
N THR A 81 8.14 -14.57 -11.46
CA THR A 81 9.36 -15.29 -11.13
C THR A 81 9.96 -14.78 -9.82
N THR A 82 10.69 -15.67 -9.16
CA THR A 82 11.59 -15.34 -8.05
C THR A 82 13.02 -15.31 -8.58
N THR A 83 13.75 -14.25 -8.27
CA THR A 83 15.17 -14.08 -8.63
C THR A 83 16.01 -15.25 -8.12
N ASN A 84 16.88 -15.80 -8.97
CA ASN A 84 17.86 -16.80 -8.54
C ASN A 84 18.96 -16.10 -7.71
N LEU A 85 18.93 -16.33 -6.39
CA LEU A 85 19.81 -15.65 -5.44
C LEU A 85 21.30 -15.85 -5.75
N ASP A 86 21.72 -17.05 -6.17
CA ASP A 86 23.14 -17.35 -6.36
C ASP A 86 23.70 -16.64 -7.59
N VAL A 87 22.95 -16.69 -8.70
CA VAL A 87 23.42 -16.17 -9.99
C VAL A 87 23.15 -14.67 -10.15
N GLU A 88 21.97 -14.21 -9.74
CA GLU A 88 21.50 -12.85 -10.02
C GLU A 88 21.81 -11.87 -8.89
N ILE A 89 22.09 -12.35 -7.66
CA ILE A 89 22.33 -11.48 -6.49
C ILE A 89 23.73 -11.64 -5.93
N ILE A 90 24.12 -12.87 -5.58
CA ILE A 90 25.38 -13.17 -4.90
C ILE A 90 26.56 -12.97 -5.84
N LYS A 91 26.54 -13.59 -7.03
CA LYS A 91 27.65 -13.51 -7.98
C LYS A 91 28.04 -12.07 -8.38
N PRO A 92 27.11 -11.15 -8.69
CA PRO A 92 27.47 -9.74 -8.93
C PRO A 92 28.18 -9.07 -7.75
N LEU A 93 27.79 -9.41 -6.51
CA LEU A 93 28.45 -8.90 -5.30
C LEU A 93 29.85 -9.50 -5.12
N GLU A 94 30.01 -10.80 -5.34
CA GLU A 94 31.31 -11.47 -5.30
C GLU A 94 32.30 -10.82 -6.28
N GLU A 95 31.86 -10.58 -7.52
CA GLU A 95 32.67 -9.98 -8.57
C GLU A 95 33.02 -8.52 -8.25
N LEU A 96 32.03 -7.70 -7.87
CA LEU A 96 32.23 -6.27 -7.60
C LEU A 96 33.15 -6.04 -6.38
N TYR A 97 32.98 -6.82 -5.33
CA TYR A 97 33.69 -6.62 -4.06
C TYR A 97 34.89 -7.57 -3.87
N ARG A 98 35.19 -8.41 -4.86
CA ARG A 98 36.25 -9.43 -4.82
C ARG A 98 36.14 -10.29 -3.57
N LEU A 99 34.96 -10.88 -3.38
CA LEU A 99 34.65 -11.68 -2.20
C LEU A 99 34.99 -13.14 -2.48
N ASP A 100 35.82 -13.73 -1.63
CA ASP A 100 36.15 -15.15 -1.66
C ASP A 100 35.39 -15.89 -0.56
N GLN A 101 34.74 -16.99 -0.94
CA GLN A 101 34.01 -17.81 0.02
C GLN A 101 35.00 -18.56 0.92
N THR A 102 34.82 -18.48 2.23
CA THR A 102 35.74 -19.11 3.20
C THR A 102 35.71 -20.64 3.14
N SER A 103 34.54 -21.20 2.83
CA SER A 103 34.32 -22.59 2.42
C SER A 103 32.98 -22.70 1.69
N ALA A 104 32.81 -23.73 0.84
CA ALA A 104 31.64 -23.91 -0.03
C ALA A 104 30.28 -23.81 0.70
N ASP A 105 30.22 -24.22 1.97
CA ASP A 105 28.98 -24.25 2.76
C ASP A 105 28.94 -23.24 3.91
N SER A 106 29.96 -22.38 4.05
CA SER A 106 30.06 -21.44 5.17
C SER A 106 28.96 -20.39 5.17
N GLY A 107 28.45 -20.02 4.00
CA GLY A 107 27.65 -18.82 3.82
C GLY A 107 28.41 -17.54 4.22
N ILE A 108 29.75 -17.54 4.17
CA ILE A 108 30.60 -16.40 4.53
C ILE A 108 31.60 -16.16 3.41
N TRP A 109 31.64 -14.91 2.95
CA TRP A 109 32.60 -14.43 1.97
C TRP A 109 33.38 -13.25 2.52
N LEU A 110 34.69 -13.23 2.28
CA LEU A 110 35.58 -12.19 2.75
C LEU A 110 36.24 -11.50 1.55
N GLY A 111 36.24 -10.17 1.56
CA GLY A 111 37.01 -9.37 0.62
C GLY A 111 37.85 -8.31 1.34
N PRO A 112 38.62 -7.51 0.59
CA PRO A 112 39.57 -6.55 1.17
C PRO A 112 38.89 -5.46 2.01
N ARG A 113 37.75 -4.94 1.56
CA ARG A 113 37.01 -3.85 2.21
C ARG A 113 35.66 -4.26 2.77
N PHE A 114 35.07 -5.31 2.22
CA PHE A 114 33.74 -5.78 2.55
C PHE A 114 33.78 -7.27 2.94
N SER A 115 32.80 -7.66 3.72
CA SER A 115 32.47 -9.06 3.99
C SER A 115 30.98 -9.26 3.76
N MET A 116 30.63 -10.47 3.33
CA MET A 116 29.26 -10.89 3.12
C MET A 116 28.98 -12.13 3.95
N SER A 117 27.78 -12.19 4.54
CA SER A 117 27.29 -13.38 5.24
C SER A 117 25.87 -13.69 4.81
N GLN A 118 25.53 -14.97 4.76
CA GLN A 118 24.19 -15.48 4.51
C GLN A 118 23.67 -16.18 5.75
N ASN A 119 22.50 -15.78 6.21
CA ASN A 119 21.79 -16.49 7.26
C ASN A 119 21.31 -17.85 6.75
N SER A 120 21.67 -18.93 7.43
CA SER A 120 21.35 -20.29 6.99
C SER A 120 19.86 -20.63 7.00
N LYS A 121 19.04 -19.95 7.82
CA LYS A 121 17.61 -20.23 8.00
C LYS A 121 16.74 -19.49 6.97
N ASN A 122 16.90 -18.18 6.86
CA ASN A 122 16.05 -17.34 6.02
C ASN A 122 16.74 -16.85 4.74
N LYS A 123 17.99 -17.28 4.51
CA LYS A 123 18.81 -16.92 3.34
C LYS A 123 19.07 -15.42 3.19
N GLN A 124 18.80 -14.62 4.23
CA GLN A 124 19.10 -13.20 4.24
C GLN A 124 20.61 -12.99 4.06
N LEU A 125 20.97 -12.14 3.10
CA LEU A 125 22.35 -11.74 2.86
C LEU A 125 22.62 -10.42 3.56
N THR A 126 23.79 -10.29 4.15
CA THR A 126 24.30 -9.01 4.65
C THR A 126 25.71 -8.82 4.13
N LEU A 127 25.89 -7.79 3.30
CA LEU A 127 27.17 -7.26 2.88
C LEU A 127 27.46 -6.01 3.71
N SER A 128 28.64 -5.90 4.29
CA SER A 128 29.04 -4.73 5.08
C SER A 128 30.52 -4.41 4.96
N LEU A 129 30.87 -3.14 5.13
CA LEU A 129 32.26 -2.74 5.34
C LEU A 129 32.88 -3.49 6.52
N ASN A 130 34.14 -3.91 6.37
CA ASN A 130 34.91 -4.58 7.43
C ASN A 130 35.27 -3.64 8.58
N ALA A 131 35.32 -2.33 8.32
CA ALA A 131 35.58 -1.30 9.31
C ALA A 131 34.71 -0.05 9.01
N PRO A 132 34.20 0.63 10.05
CA PRO A 132 33.44 1.86 9.88
C PRO A 132 34.32 2.97 9.29
N LEU A 133 33.71 3.85 8.48
CA LEU A 133 34.39 5.03 7.95
C LEU A 133 34.43 6.14 8.99
N GLU A 134 35.61 6.76 9.16
CA GLU A 134 35.80 7.95 9.99
C GLU A 134 35.57 9.24 9.19
N THR A 135 34.35 9.44 8.71
CA THR A 135 33.97 10.66 7.97
C THR A 135 32.95 11.48 8.74
N LYS A 136 33.08 12.81 8.68
CA LYS A 136 32.10 13.79 9.20
C LYS A 136 31.15 14.28 8.12
N ALA A 137 31.34 13.88 6.87
CA ALA A 137 30.47 14.29 5.79
C ALA A 137 29.06 13.73 5.98
N THR A 138 28.06 14.51 5.60
CA THR A 138 26.64 14.23 5.78
C THR A 138 25.98 13.88 4.46
N VAL A 139 24.86 13.17 4.52
CA VAL A 139 23.96 12.86 3.41
C VAL A 139 22.56 13.40 3.70
N THR A 140 21.87 13.80 2.64
CA THR A 140 20.43 14.15 2.68
C THR A 140 19.60 12.93 2.30
N LYS A 141 18.29 12.96 2.58
CA LYS A 141 17.38 11.87 2.20
C LYS A 141 17.36 11.67 0.68
N GLU A 142 17.21 12.76 -0.07
CA GLU A 142 17.09 12.73 -1.53
C GLU A 142 18.39 12.22 -2.17
N GLY A 143 19.55 12.72 -1.71
CA GLY A 143 20.84 12.27 -2.20
C GLY A 143 21.09 10.79 -1.92
N ALA A 144 20.75 10.33 -0.72
CA ALA A 144 20.93 8.94 -0.34
C ALA A 144 19.97 7.99 -1.08
N ILE A 145 18.72 8.41 -1.35
CA ILE A 145 17.78 7.67 -2.19
C ILE A 145 18.35 7.53 -3.61
N SER A 146 18.73 8.64 -4.25
CA SER A 146 19.26 8.62 -5.61
C SER A 146 20.51 7.75 -5.73
N GLN A 147 21.39 7.81 -4.73
CA GLN A 147 22.60 6.98 -4.67
C GLN A 147 22.26 5.48 -4.53
N ALA A 148 21.33 5.12 -3.64
CA ALA A 148 20.93 3.72 -3.46
C ALA A 148 20.22 3.15 -4.70
N GLU A 149 19.29 3.91 -5.29
CA GLU A 149 18.59 3.50 -6.52
C GLU A 149 19.57 3.33 -7.69
N SER A 150 20.46 4.30 -7.91
CA SER A 150 21.45 4.22 -9.00
C SER A 150 22.41 3.05 -8.81
N TYR A 151 22.91 2.87 -7.59
CA TYR A 151 23.84 1.81 -7.27
C TYR A 151 23.22 0.42 -7.52
N LEU A 152 22.00 0.18 -7.03
CA LEU A 152 21.34 -1.11 -7.22
C LEU A 152 20.86 -1.32 -8.66
N ALA A 153 20.50 -0.27 -9.41
CA ALA A 153 20.17 -0.38 -10.82
C ALA A 153 21.39 -0.74 -11.69
N GLU A 154 22.58 -0.23 -11.34
CA GLU A 154 23.84 -0.62 -11.99
C GLU A 154 24.21 -2.06 -11.66
N LEU A 155 24.08 -2.45 -10.39
CA LEU A 155 24.43 -3.79 -9.92
C LEU A 155 23.44 -4.86 -10.41
N TYR A 156 22.15 -4.53 -10.50
CA TYR A 156 21.07 -5.46 -10.85
C TYR A 156 20.17 -4.87 -11.96
N PRO A 157 20.66 -4.78 -13.21
CA PRO A 157 19.95 -4.09 -14.29
C PRO A 157 18.63 -4.74 -14.70
N THR A 158 18.42 -6.01 -14.35
CA THR A 158 17.17 -6.74 -14.60
C THR A 158 16.12 -6.53 -13.50
N LEU A 159 16.50 -5.96 -12.34
CA LEU A 159 15.59 -5.70 -11.23
C LEU A 159 15.14 -4.24 -11.24
N SER A 160 13.86 -4.03 -11.47
CA SER A 160 13.25 -2.70 -11.28
C SER A 160 13.01 -2.47 -9.79
N LEU A 161 13.86 -1.67 -9.15
CA LEU A 161 13.78 -1.37 -7.71
C LEU A 161 13.43 0.10 -7.48
N LYS A 162 12.59 0.35 -6.48
CA LYS A 162 12.22 1.71 -6.05
C LYS A 162 12.33 1.88 -4.54
N ALA A 163 12.84 3.03 -4.12
CA ALA A 163 12.94 3.39 -2.73
C ALA A 163 11.57 3.73 -2.11
N GLN A 164 11.43 3.34 -0.85
CA GLN A 164 10.28 3.66 -0.01
C GLN A 164 10.57 4.96 0.75
N THR A 165 10.28 6.09 0.09
CA THR A 165 10.71 7.43 0.52
C THR A 165 10.25 7.80 1.93
N GLU A 166 9.07 7.34 2.35
CA GLU A 166 8.52 7.59 3.69
C GLU A 166 9.27 6.88 4.82
N ASN A 167 10.01 5.80 4.51
CA ASN A 167 10.70 4.98 5.50
C ASN A 167 12.21 5.27 5.58
N VAL A 168 12.68 6.33 4.91
CA VAL A 168 14.09 6.72 4.94
C VAL A 168 14.44 7.35 6.29
N MET A 169 15.39 6.73 6.97
CA MET A 169 15.88 7.18 8.28
C MET A 169 17.28 7.78 8.15
N LEU A 170 17.47 8.96 8.70
CA LEU A 170 18.79 9.58 8.85
C LEU A 170 19.36 9.14 10.19
N LEU A 171 20.61 8.69 10.21
CA LEU A 171 21.22 8.01 11.34
C LEU A 171 22.55 8.65 11.75
N ASP A 172 22.77 8.79 13.05
CA ASP A 172 24.07 9.16 13.60
C ASP A 172 24.99 7.93 13.69
N ARG A 173 26.31 8.14 13.54
CA ARG A 173 27.31 7.08 13.74
C ARG A 173 27.55 6.87 15.23
N GLY A 174 27.34 5.65 15.70
CA GLY A 174 27.62 5.24 17.06
C GLY A 174 27.70 3.73 17.18
N PRO A 175 28.06 3.20 18.37
CA PRO A 175 28.00 1.77 18.67
C PRO A 175 26.59 1.19 18.45
N GLU A 176 25.59 2.04 18.67
CA GLU A 176 24.19 1.78 18.35
C GLU A 176 23.72 2.82 17.35
N LEU A 177 23.04 2.37 16.29
CA LEU A 177 22.44 3.25 15.30
C LEU A 177 21.25 3.96 15.91
N GLN A 178 21.29 5.30 15.94
CA GLN A 178 20.22 6.13 16.45
C GLN A 178 19.71 7.07 15.36
N GLU A 179 18.41 7.33 15.37
CA GLU A 179 17.80 8.29 14.45
C GLU A 179 18.31 9.71 14.75
N SER A 180 18.80 10.36 13.72
CA SER A 180 19.30 11.73 13.80
C SER A 180 18.13 12.71 13.77
N LYS A 181 18.19 13.74 14.62
CA LYS A 181 17.20 14.85 14.62
C LYS A 181 17.45 15.88 13.52
N ARG A 182 18.49 15.68 12.72
CA ARG A 182 18.97 16.64 11.72
C ARG A 182 18.36 16.33 10.36
N THR A 183 18.29 17.36 9.51
CA THR A 183 17.90 17.23 8.10
C THR A 183 18.98 16.58 7.24
N GLU A 184 20.18 16.40 7.79
CA GLU A 184 21.33 15.74 7.20
C GLU A 184 22.05 14.91 8.27
N ALA A 185 22.58 13.74 7.91
CA ALA A 185 23.22 12.83 8.86
C ALA A 185 24.38 12.08 8.21
N PRO A 186 25.34 11.53 8.97
CA PRO A 186 26.49 10.82 8.42
C PRO A 186 26.13 9.48 7.74
N LEU A 187 24.91 8.99 7.94
CA LEU A 187 24.41 7.75 7.38
C LEU A 187 22.90 7.88 7.13
N ALA A 188 22.41 7.25 6.07
CA ALA A 188 20.99 7.11 5.79
C ALA A 188 20.67 5.62 5.58
N ARG A 189 19.55 5.17 6.14
CA ARG A 189 18.97 3.85 5.86
C ARG A 189 17.81 4.01 4.88
N ILE A 190 17.90 3.33 3.75
CA ILE A 190 16.89 3.32 2.68
C ILE A 190 16.41 1.90 2.47
N PHE A 191 15.10 1.74 2.36
CA PHE A 191 14.49 0.48 1.95
C PHE A 191 14.09 0.55 0.49
N LEU A 192 14.45 -0.47 -0.30
CA LEU A 192 14.03 -0.63 -1.68
C LEU A 192 13.27 -1.93 -1.87
N SER A 193 12.25 -1.87 -2.72
CA SER A 193 11.39 -2.99 -3.10
C SER A 193 11.36 -3.12 -4.61
N PRO A 194 10.97 -4.30 -5.15
CA PRO A 194 10.55 -4.41 -6.54
C PRO A 194 9.52 -3.34 -6.87
N SER A 195 9.50 -2.88 -8.12
CA SER A 195 8.66 -1.77 -8.56
C SER A 195 7.99 -2.06 -9.89
N LEU A 196 6.88 -1.37 -10.12
CA LEU A 196 6.17 -1.37 -11.39
C LEU A 196 5.74 0.08 -11.69
N ALA A 197 6.02 0.56 -12.90
CA ALA A 197 5.77 1.94 -13.32
C ALA A 197 6.31 3.00 -12.32
N ASP A 198 7.53 2.79 -11.81
CA ASP A 198 8.21 3.63 -10.82
C ASP A 198 7.57 3.71 -9.43
N TYR A 199 6.58 2.88 -9.13
CA TYR A 199 5.99 2.76 -7.79
C TYR A 199 6.44 1.47 -7.12
N PRO A 200 6.78 1.50 -5.82
CA PRO A 200 7.25 0.32 -5.12
C PRO A 200 6.11 -0.67 -4.87
N ILE A 201 6.44 -1.96 -4.87
CA ILE A 201 5.53 -3.07 -4.63
C ILE A 201 5.69 -3.53 -3.17
N VAL A 202 4.56 -3.66 -2.48
CA VAL A 202 4.48 -4.10 -1.07
C VAL A 202 3.65 -5.39 -0.99
N PHE A 203 4.17 -6.36 -0.24
CA PHE A 203 3.57 -7.69 -0.10
C PHE A 203 2.72 -7.80 1.16
N GLY A 204 1.44 -8.14 1.01
CA GLY A 204 0.51 -8.24 2.14
C GLY A 204 0.28 -6.90 2.83
N TYR A 205 -0.01 -6.93 4.14
CA TYR A 205 -0.18 -5.72 4.97
C TYR A 205 1.16 -5.22 5.53
N ASN A 206 2.06 -6.12 5.91
CA ASN A 206 3.34 -5.77 6.50
C ASN A 206 4.37 -5.41 5.43
N PHE A 207 5.14 -4.36 5.69
CA PHE A 207 6.24 -3.99 4.81
C PHE A 207 7.43 -4.93 5.01
N PHE A 208 7.82 -5.64 3.95
CA PHE A 208 9.05 -6.43 3.91
C PHE A 208 9.91 -5.92 2.74
N PRO A 209 10.99 -5.16 3.01
CA PRO A 209 11.87 -4.69 1.96
C PRO A 209 12.69 -5.83 1.38
N ALA A 210 12.87 -5.82 0.05
CA ALA A 210 13.81 -6.74 -0.59
C ALA A 210 15.25 -6.31 -0.27
N PHE A 211 15.51 -4.99 -0.23
CA PHE A 211 16.82 -4.41 0.06
C PHE A 211 16.71 -3.36 1.17
N GLU A 212 17.62 -3.44 2.13
CA GLU A 212 17.91 -2.40 3.11
C GLU A 212 19.35 -1.92 2.86
N VAL A 213 19.50 -0.66 2.48
CA VAL A 213 20.77 -0.07 2.07
C VAL A 213 21.14 1.03 3.06
N TYR A 214 22.38 0.99 3.52
CA TYR A 214 22.98 2.04 4.34
C TYR A 214 23.95 2.84 3.47
N VAL A 215 23.66 4.14 3.34
CA VAL A 215 24.40 5.06 2.48
C VAL A 215 25.06 6.12 3.34
N GLY A 216 26.38 6.21 3.24
CA GLY A 216 27.16 7.32 3.80
C GLY A 216 27.67 8.22 2.68
N ALA A 217 28.37 9.29 3.06
CA ALA A 217 28.88 10.27 2.10
C ALA A 217 29.89 9.70 1.09
N GLU A 218 30.57 8.60 1.43
CA GLU A 218 31.57 7.95 0.56
C GLU A 218 31.00 6.81 -0.30
N GLY A 219 29.73 6.42 -0.11
CA GLY A 219 29.20 5.25 -0.78
C GLY A 219 28.22 4.43 0.02
N ILE A 220 27.96 3.24 -0.53
CA ILE A 220 27.20 2.19 0.16
C ILE A 220 28.10 1.54 1.22
N GLU A 221 27.61 1.46 2.45
CA GLU A 221 28.36 0.90 3.59
C GLU A 221 27.86 -0.47 4.01
N LYS A 222 26.56 -0.72 3.82
CA LYS A 222 25.92 -1.99 4.12
C LYS A 222 24.71 -2.21 3.22
N ILE A 223 24.52 -3.45 2.78
CA ILE A 223 23.35 -3.91 2.07
C ILE A 223 22.85 -5.17 2.78
N THR A 224 21.59 -5.15 3.19
CA THR A 224 20.88 -6.36 3.64
C THR A 224 19.83 -6.71 2.61
N ILE A 225 19.83 -7.97 2.17
CA ILE A 225 18.95 -8.48 1.12
C ILE A 225 18.10 -9.60 1.70
N THR A 226 16.79 -9.49 1.57
CA THR A 226 15.83 -10.45 2.14
C THR A 226 15.08 -11.18 1.02
N PRO A 227 15.41 -12.46 0.76
CA PRO A 227 14.69 -13.29 -0.20
C PRO A 227 13.28 -13.69 0.30
N PRO A 228 12.36 -14.10 -0.61
CA PRO A 228 12.53 -14.11 -2.07
C PRO A 228 12.40 -12.70 -2.65
N ILE A 229 13.26 -12.38 -3.62
CA ILE A 229 13.08 -11.21 -4.47
C ILE A 229 12.21 -11.65 -5.64
N VAL A 230 11.14 -10.91 -5.90
CA VAL A 230 10.21 -11.26 -6.97
C VAL A 230 10.25 -10.24 -8.08
N SER A 231 9.99 -10.74 -9.29
CA SER A 231 9.78 -9.91 -10.47
C SER A 231 8.30 -9.84 -10.80
N VAL A 232 7.88 -8.68 -11.29
CA VAL A 232 6.50 -8.42 -11.67
C VAL A 232 6.47 -8.00 -13.13
N GLU A 233 5.68 -8.72 -13.92
CA GLU A 233 5.43 -8.37 -15.31
C GLU A 233 4.16 -7.56 -15.41
N GLN A 234 4.19 -6.55 -16.28
CA GLN A 234 3.00 -5.82 -16.68
C GLN A 234 2.06 -6.74 -17.46
N THR A 235 0.77 -6.66 -17.16
CA THR A 235 -0.26 -7.49 -17.81
C THR A 235 -1.18 -6.66 -18.69
N THR A 236 -1.92 -5.72 -18.09
CA THR A 236 -2.86 -4.83 -18.77
C THR A 236 -2.75 -3.44 -18.16
N THR A 237 -3.24 -2.41 -18.84
CA THR A 237 -3.35 -1.07 -18.28
C THR A 237 -4.80 -0.78 -17.93
N VAL A 238 -4.99 0.00 -16.86
CA VAL A 238 -6.30 0.40 -16.36
C VAL A 238 -6.28 1.88 -16.04
N LYS A 239 -7.42 2.52 -16.22
CA LYS A 239 -7.57 3.96 -15.99
C LYS A 239 -7.39 4.29 -14.51
N THR A 240 -6.63 5.33 -14.23
CA THR A 240 -6.45 5.82 -12.85
C THR A 240 -7.66 6.61 -12.38
N ILE A 241 -7.89 6.59 -11.07
CA ILE A 241 -8.90 7.42 -10.41
C ILE A 241 -8.24 8.42 -9.47
N THR A 242 -8.96 9.50 -9.18
CA THR A 242 -8.50 10.49 -8.21
C THR A 242 -8.52 9.93 -6.79
N ALA A 243 -7.70 10.47 -5.90
CA ALA A 243 -7.71 10.13 -4.48
C ALA A 243 -9.10 10.27 -3.84
N GLY A 244 -9.85 11.33 -4.19
CA GLY A 244 -11.23 11.52 -3.73
C GLY A 244 -12.17 10.43 -4.22
N ALA A 245 -12.12 10.07 -5.51
CA ALA A 245 -12.92 8.96 -6.05
C ALA A 245 -12.56 7.61 -5.39
N ALA A 246 -11.29 7.39 -5.07
CA ALA A 246 -10.85 6.18 -4.39
C ALA A 246 -11.38 6.07 -2.96
N LEU A 247 -11.46 7.19 -2.23
CA LEU A 247 -12.10 7.24 -0.90
C LEU A 247 -13.62 7.02 -1.00
N GLU A 248 -14.28 7.61 -2.00
CA GLU A 248 -15.71 7.37 -2.25
C GLU A 248 -16.01 5.88 -2.53
N ASN A 249 -15.20 5.22 -3.35
CA ASN A 249 -15.30 3.78 -3.59
C ASN A 249 -15.11 2.96 -2.31
N LEU A 250 -14.21 3.41 -1.43
CA LEU A 250 -13.97 2.74 -0.16
C LEU A 250 -15.18 2.85 0.78
N LYS A 251 -15.94 3.96 0.77
CA LYS A 251 -17.20 4.05 1.53
C LYS A 251 -18.25 3.05 1.07
N GLN A 252 -18.26 2.70 -0.21
CA GLN A 252 -19.20 1.74 -0.79
C GLN A 252 -18.81 0.29 -0.52
N THR A 253 -17.52 -0.02 -0.64
CA THR A 253 -16.99 -1.39 -0.53
C THR A 253 -16.62 -1.78 0.90
N GLY A 254 -16.17 -0.84 1.72
CA GLY A 254 -15.71 -1.07 3.09
C GLY A 254 -14.33 -1.73 3.19
N GLY A 255 -13.81 -1.81 4.43
CA GLY A 255 -12.52 -2.43 4.73
C GLY A 255 -11.30 -1.57 4.39
N GLY A 256 -10.14 -2.19 4.18
CA GLY A 256 -8.91 -1.50 3.76
C GLY A 256 -8.07 -0.84 4.86
N ILE A 257 -8.44 -0.93 6.14
CA ILE A 257 -7.64 -0.34 7.24
C ILE A 257 -6.38 -1.16 7.41
N LEU A 258 -5.25 -0.53 7.10
CA LEU A 258 -3.93 -1.12 7.21
C LEU A 258 -3.45 -1.10 8.67
N SER A 259 -3.58 0.04 9.34
CA SER A 259 -3.24 0.19 10.75
C SER A 259 -4.11 1.23 11.45
N ALA A 260 -4.31 1.04 12.74
CA ALA A 260 -5.00 1.98 13.62
C ALA A 260 -4.34 1.91 15.00
N ARG A 261 -3.97 3.06 15.56
CA ARG A 261 -3.27 3.16 16.84
C ARG A 261 -3.86 4.29 17.66
N HIS A 262 -4.11 3.98 18.94
CA HIS A 262 -4.42 4.96 19.96
C HIS A 262 -3.27 4.94 20.98
N PRO A 263 -2.79 6.09 21.50
CA PRO A 263 -1.69 6.12 22.46
C PRO A 263 -1.97 5.30 23.74
N ASP A 264 -3.23 5.28 24.18
CA ASP A 264 -3.63 4.64 25.45
C ASP A 264 -4.25 3.24 25.28
N LEU A 265 -4.47 2.76 24.05
CA LEU A 265 -5.09 1.45 23.81
C LEU A 265 -4.12 0.52 23.09
N ASN A 266 -4.01 -0.71 23.61
CA ASN A 266 -3.20 -1.75 22.99
C ASN A 266 -3.81 -2.28 21.69
N ILE A 267 -5.15 -2.30 21.57
CA ILE A 267 -5.87 -2.79 20.40
C ILE A 267 -7.03 -1.84 20.13
N VAL A 268 -7.14 -1.38 18.88
CA VAL A 268 -8.28 -0.60 18.41
C VAL A 268 -9.21 -1.52 17.63
N ASP A 269 -10.49 -1.53 18.00
CA ASP A 269 -11.52 -2.17 17.18
C ASP A 269 -11.77 -1.34 15.91
N LYS A 270 -11.28 -1.86 14.79
CA LYS A 270 -11.36 -1.17 13.49
C LYS A 270 -12.78 -1.01 12.99
N THR A 271 -13.73 -1.83 13.46
CA THR A 271 -15.14 -1.72 13.04
C THR A 271 -15.81 -0.44 13.54
N LEU A 272 -15.21 0.22 14.54
CA LEU A 272 -15.68 1.49 15.10
C LEU A 272 -15.16 2.73 14.35
N LEU A 273 -14.24 2.56 13.39
CA LEU A 273 -13.58 3.66 12.66
C LEU A 273 -14.44 4.12 11.47
N GLN A 274 -15.54 4.80 11.77
CA GLN A 274 -16.58 5.13 10.78
C GLN A 274 -16.28 6.39 9.97
N THR A 275 -15.50 7.33 10.50
CA THR A 275 -15.14 8.57 9.80
C THR A 275 -13.64 8.81 9.81
N GLY A 276 -13.11 9.59 8.87
CA GLY A 276 -11.68 9.89 8.83
C GLY A 276 -11.30 11.12 8.00
N GLU A 277 -10.25 11.79 8.45
CA GLU A 277 -9.60 12.89 7.76
C GLU A 277 -8.12 12.53 7.54
N PHE A 278 -7.72 12.46 6.27
CA PHE A 278 -6.37 12.08 5.87
C PHE A 278 -5.57 13.29 5.41
N SER A 279 -4.32 13.38 5.88
CA SER A 279 -3.41 14.50 5.60
C SER A 279 -2.29 14.14 4.62
N SER A 280 -2.03 12.85 4.42
CA SER A 280 -1.04 12.33 3.48
C SER A 280 -1.62 11.22 2.62
N VAL A 281 -1.16 11.14 1.38
CA VAL A 281 -1.45 10.03 0.48
C VAL A 281 -0.21 9.70 -0.35
N THR A 282 0.12 8.42 -0.41
CA THR A 282 1.16 7.87 -1.29
C THR A 282 0.57 6.81 -2.20
N VAL A 283 1.32 6.44 -3.25
CA VAL A 283 0.91 5.42 -4.21
C VAL A 283 1.93 4.29 -4.14
N GLU A 284 1.42 3.07 -4.04
CA GLU A 284 2.20 1.85 -3.98
C GLU A 284 1.43 0.73 -4.66
N TYR A 285 2.14 -0.28 -5.17
CA TYR A 285 1.50 -1.50 -5.64
C TYR A 285 1.34 -2.46 -4.48
N ARG A 286 0.16 -3.09 -4.36
CA ARG A 286 -0.09 -4.17 -3.40
C ARG A 286 -0.31 -5.47 -4.14
N VAL A 287 0.36 -6.52 -3.70
CA VAL A 287 0.13 -7.87 -4.22
C VAL A 287 -1.00 -8.53 -3.45
N GLY A 288 -2.12 -8.76 -4.13
CA GLY A 288 -3.32 -9.37 -3.57
C GLY A 288 -3.36 -10.89 -3.71
N ALA A 289 -4.52 -11.48 -3.37
CA ALA A 289 -4.79 -12.88 -3.66
C ALA A 289 -4.62 -13.16 -5.17
N GLN A 290 -4.01 -14.29 -5.54
CA GLN A 290 -3.65 -14.67 -6.91
C GLN A 290 -2.44 -13.96 -7.54
N SER A 291 -1.58 -13.35 -6.71
CA SER A 291 -0.30 -12.78 -7.18
C SER A 291 -0.45 -11.60 -8.16
N ALA A 292 -1.59 -10.92 -8.14
CA ALA A 292 -1.82 -9.70 -8.90
C ALA A 292 -1.30 -8.49 -8.12
N ALA A 293 -0.46 -7.67 -8.76
CA ALA A 293 0.00 -6.40 -8.23
C ALA A 293 -0.92 -5.28 -8.74
N ILE A 294 -1.58 -4.59 -7.80
CA ILE A 294 -2.59 -3.57 -8.11
C ILE A 294 -2.12 -2.23 -7.50
N PRO A 295 -2.17 -1.11 -8.23
CA PRO A 295 -1.81 0.19 -7.68
C PRO A 295 -2.87 0.65 -6.66
N MET A 296 -2.42 1.09 -5.50
CA MET A 296 -3.22 1.54 -4.38
C MET A 296 -2.81 2.92 -3.94
N TYR A 297 -3.78 3.71 -3.49
CA TYR A 297 -3.51 4.82 -2.60
C TYR A 297 -3.37 4.32 -1.17
N ARG A 298 -2.35 4.79 -0.46
CA ARG A 298 -2.18 4.66 0.98
C ARG A 298 -2.38 6.01 1.64
N PHE A 299 -3.52 6.18 2.28
CA PHE A 299 -3.84 7.40 3.03
C PHE A 299 -3.37 7.26 4.47
N LYS A 300 -2.87 8.35 5.05
CA LYS A 300 -2.50 8.46 6.46
C LYS A 300 -3.16 9.67 7.10
N GLY A 301 -3.64 9.51 8.32
CA GLY A 301 -4.30 10.58 9.06
C GLY A 301 -5.00 10.07 10.30
N GLU A 302 -6.17 10.63 10.60
CA GLU A 302 -6.94 10.30 11.79
C GLU A 302 -8.32 9.77 11.41
N PHE A 303 -8.70 8.64 12.01
CA PHE A 303 -10.09 8.20 12.10
C PHE A 303 -10.75 8.83 13.32
N THR A 304 -12.08 8.99 13.25
CA THR A 304 -12.91 9.35 14.39
C THR A 304 -13.97 8.28 14.63
N THR A 305 -14.05 7.79 15.86
CA THR A 305 -15.05 6.79 16.29
C THR A 305 -16.43 7.42 16.46
N SER A 306 -17.48 6.61 16.60
CA SER A 306 -18.82 7.10 16.95
C SER A 306 -18.89 7.79 18.32
N ALA A 307 -17.90 7.53 19.20
CA ALA A 307 -17.75 8.21 20.48
C ALA A 307 -16.96 9.53 20.39
N GLY A 308 -16.48 9.90 19.19
CA GLY A 308 -15.68 11.12 18.98
C GLY A 308 -14.19 10.96 19.30
N GLU A 309 -13.70 9.73 19.52
CA GLU A 309 -12.29 9.47 19.79
C GLU A 309 -11.47 9.52 18.50
N LYS A 310 -10.29 10.15 18.58
CA LYS A 310 -9.36 10.27 17.46
C LYS A 310 -8.33 9.15 17.47
N ILE A 311 -8.19 8.47 16.34
CA ILE A 311 -7.32 7.31 16.19
C ILE A 311 -6.42 7.54 14.98
N SER A 312 -5.12 7.62 15.18
CA SER A 312 -4.19 7.68 14.05
C SER A 312 -4.23 6.37 13.27
N GLY A 313 -4.29 6.46 11.94
CA GLY A 313 -4.40 5.26 11.14
C GLY A 313 -4.08 5.46 9.67
N GLU A 314 -4.11 4.34 8.97
CA GLU A 314 -3.78 4.24 7.56
C GLU A 314 -4.80 3.37 6.84
N VAL A 315 -5.18 3.78 5.64
CA VAL A 315 -6.15 3.06 4.81
C VAL A 315 -5.66 2.90 3.38
N LEU A 316 -5.99 1.75 2.79
CA LEU A 316 -5.65 1.38 1.42
C LEU A 316 -6.91 1.28 0.57
N THR A 317 -6.84 1.83 -0.63
CA THR A 317 -7.90 1.71 -1.64
C THR A 317 -7.29 1.72 -3.04
N PRO A 318 -7.85 1.01 -4.02
CA PRO A 318 -7.35 1.01 -5.40
C PRO A 318 -7.20 2.42 -5.98
N ALA A 319 -6.10 2.65 -6.69
CA ALA A 319 -5.84 3.89 -7.42
C ALA A 319 -6.36 3.86 -8.87
N VAL A 320 -7.10 2.80 -9.24
CA VAL A 320 -7.53 2.51 -10.61
C VAL A 320 -8.99 2.04 -10.65
N GLU A 321 -9.64 2.23 -11.81
CA GLU A 321 -10.97 1.71 -12.11
C GLU A 321 -10.89 0.18 -12.28
N LEU A 322 -11.17 -0.55 -11.21
CA LEU A 322 -11.39 -1.98 -11.27
C LEU A 322 -12.89 -2.19 -11.51
N GLY A 323 -13.25 -2.81 -12.64
CA GLY A 323 -14.65 -3.08 -12.97
C GLY A 323 -15.27 -4.02 -11.94
N PHE A 324 -16.01 -3.45 -10.98
CA PHE A 324 -16.80 -4.15 -9.98
C PHE A 324 -18.29 -4.01 -10.26
#